data_AF-A0A352SK31-F1
#
_entry.id   AF-A0A352SK31-F1
#
_cell.length_a   1.000
_cell.length_b   1.000
_cell.length_c   1.000
_cell.angle_alpha   90.00
_cell.angle_beta   90.00
_cell.angle_gamma   90.00
#
_symmetry.space_group_name_H-M   'P 1'
#
loop_
_entity.id
_entity.type
_entity.pdbx_description
1 polymer ?
#
loop_
_entity_poly.entity_id
_entity_poly.type
_entity_poly.pdbx_seq_one_letter_code
_entity_poly.pdbx_strand_id
1 'polypeptide(L)'
;MTDIIRLKQQEAVLRLLFQNAHKDVEKPLHAQKNVVAKRDCLTISSEAMEIQKTAQIYGQSENIKFDQNVDIASYFEAAREANQKTLENAGDEITRSGQKCPYVSSGEVCYQILTDKYSKLIEEAKKHDDPELYIERKYYDPTCPWFTSDLTREERSIGYRNEMSMLKRGKVVGANMLDSVFRINSLTLDYDEINASQISYYRQLCDAQLNFIFSKNKIQVGEASQYIFRVDPYSYHISVDCEDAAIKEKMESVLNQGENGKHLWQQIKWFSEQDGAHGTQISNKLSVHKTWAYREVYRYTGYQLHELKEENGTYYTEDGTDIKTVIREEVWKDPIFPYEAKEDYSQAVCGWIQEVAEWGWKNVPDMVLSIGYSSAGLHDLGQDISFDYGSEWYKQYLDNYQYSVLATY
;
A
#
# COMPACT_ATOMS: atom_id res chain seq x y z
N MET A 1 28.39 -0.88 12.62
CA MET A 1 27.41 0.13 13.09
C MET A 1 27.20 1.20 12.01
N THR A 2 28.27 1.68 11.37
CA THR A 2 28.26 2.59 10.21
C THR A 2 27.54 2.01 8.97
N ASP A 3 27.66 0.72 8.69
CA ASP A 3 27.02 0.09 7.52
C ASP A 3 25.51 -0.07 7.63
N ILE A 4 24.98 -0.25 8.84
CA ILE A 4 23.54 -0.39 9.10
C ILE A 4 22.84 0.97 8.97
N ILE A 5 23.50 2.04 9.41
CA ILE A 5 23.00 3.41 9.26
C ILE A 5 22.95 3.78 7.78
N ARG A 6 23.99 3.43 7.01
CA ARG A 6 24.07 3.67 5.56
C ARG A 6 23.00 2.92 4.78
N LEU A 7 22.73 1.66 5.15
CA LEU A 7 21.64 0.85 4.58
C LEU A 7 20.25 1.47 4.88
N LYS A 8 20.00 1.87 6.13
CA LYS A 8 18.72 2.51 6.51
C LYS A 8 18.51 3.87 5.85
N GLN A 9 19.58 4.64 5.60
CA GLN A 9 19.50 5.91 4.86
C GLN A 9 19.23 5.68 3.37
N GLN A 10 19.88 4.69 2.75
CA GLN A 10 19.58 4.29 1.37
C GLN A 10 18.13 3.79 1.23
N GLU A 11 17.64 3.04 2.21
CA GLU A 11 16.25 2.58 2.25
C GLU A 11 15.27 3.74 2.45
N ALA A 12 15.59 4.74 3.30
CA ALA A 12 14.78 5.95 3.47
C ALA A 12 14.72 6.82 2.20
N VAL A 13 15.83 6.92 1.47
CA VAL A 13 15.92 7.58 0.18
C VAL A 13 15.12 6.83 -0.88
N LEU A 14 15.19 5.49 -0.91
CA LEU A 14 14.36 4.65 -1.78
C LEU A 14 12.86 4.78 -1.43
N ARG A 15 12.50 4.83 -0.15
CA ARG A 15 11.12 5.08 0.31
C ARG A 15 10.60 6.44 -0.19
N LEU A 16 11.41 7.49 -0.11
CA LEU A 16 11.08 8.83 -0.65
C LEU A 16 10.92 8.84 -2.18
N LEU A 17 11.66 7.99 -2.91
CA LEU A 17 11.61 7.90 -4.37
C LEU A 17 10.45 7.05 -4.90
N PHE A 18 9.91 6.12 -4.10
CA PHE A 18 9.00 5.09 -4.60
C PHE A 18 7.58 5.06 -3.98
N GLN A 19 7.29 5.70 -2.84
CA GLN A 19 5.91 5.88 -2.34
C GLN A 19 5.71 7.17 -1.53
N ASN A 20 4.80 8.04 -2.01
CA ASN A 20 3.92 8.81 -1.13
C ASN A 20 2.77 7.89 -0.71
N ALA A 21 2.98 7.08 0.33
CA ALA A 21 1.98 6.62 1.30
C ALA A 21 2.61 5.54 2.20
N HIS A 22 2.30 5.62 3.50
CA HIS A 22 2.63 4.71 4.59
C HIS A 22 3.94 4.97 5.38
N LYS A 23 3.71 5.46 6.61
CA LYS A 23 4.66 5.53 7.72
C LYS A 23 4.58 4.22 8.49
N ASP A 24 5.59 3.37 8.35
CA ASP A 24 5.80 2.26 9.29
C ASP A 24 6.64 2.73 10.47
N VAL A 25 6.07 2.55 11.66
CA VAL A 25 6.75 2.76 12.93
C VAL A 25 7.48 1.46 13.27
N GLU A 26 8.81 1.46 13.23
CA GLU A 26 9.63 0.37 13.78
C GLU A 26 9.30 0.19 15.27
N LYS A 27 8.84 -1.01 15.67
CA LYS A 27 8.78 -1.45 17.07
C LYS A 27 10.07 -2.15 17.47
N PRO A 28 10.59 -1.95 18.70
CA PRO A 28 11.75 -2.70 19.19
C PRO A 28 11.40 -4.15 19.54
N LEU A 29 12.35 -5.07 19.31
CA LEU A 29 12.30 -6.46 19.76
C LEU A 29 12.08 -6.58 21.27
N HIS A 30 11.05 -7.32 21.69
CA HIS A 30 10.87 -7.72 23.09
C HIS A 30 11.70 -8.98 23.39
N ALA A 31 12.57 -8.89 24.40
CA ALA A 31 13.26 -10.02 24.99
C ALA A 31 12.25 -10.94 25.72
N GLN A 32 12.25 -12.23 25.37
CA GLN A 32 11.50 -13.27 26.09
C GLN A 32 12.03 -13.39 27.53
N LYS A 33 11.16 -13.12 28.51
CA LYS A 33 11.34 -13.58 29.90
C LYS A 33 10.28 -14.62 30.21
N ASN A 34 10.72 -15.87 30.38
CA ASN A 34 9.91 -16.95 30.92
C ASN A 34 9.55 -16.62 32.37
N VAL A 35 8.25 -16.38 32.64
CA VAL A 35 7.71 -16.34 33.99
C VAL A 35 6.60 -17.39 34.07
N VAL A 36 6.79 -18.34 34.99
CA VAL A 36 5.85 -19.43 35.30
C VAL A 36 4.58 -18.82 35.89
N ALA A 37 3.46 -18.95 35.18
CA ALA A 37 2.16 -18.47 35.63
C ALA A 37 1.58 -19.39 36.72
N LYS A 38 1.36 -18.85 37.93
CA LYS A 38 0.39 -19.42 38.88
C LYS A 38 -1.01 -19.01 38.42
N ARG A 39 -1.93 -19.97 38.40
CA ARG A 39 -3.36 -19.72 38.14
C ARG A 39 -3.93 -18.88 39.29
N ASP A 40 -4.20 -17.61 39.02
CA ASP A 40 -4.95 -16.75 39.94
C ASP A 40 -6.45 -17.05 39.83
N CYS A 41 -7.08 -17.36 40.95
CA CYS A 41 -8.53 -17.42 41.06
C CYS A 41 -9.08 -15.98 40.96
N LEU A 42 -9.86 -15.69 39.92
CA LEU A 42 -10.54 -14.42 39.72
C LEU A 42 -11.48 -14.14 40.90
N THR A 43 -11.10 -13.19 41.76
CA THR A 43 -12.00 -12.60 42.75
C THR A 43 -12.54 -11.31 42.13
N ILE A 44 -13.85 -11.26 41.87
CA ILE A 44 -14.51 -10.04 41.39
C ILE A 44 -14.38 -8.98 42.49
N SER A 45 -13.77 -7.83 42.19
CA SER A 45 -13.63 -6.75 43.18
C SER A 45 -15.01 -6.19 43.57
N SER A 46 -15.13 -5.69 44.79
CA SER A 46 -16.33 -4.98 45.27
C SER A 46 -16.72 -3.83 44.35
N GLU A 47 -15.74 -3.17 43.76
CA GLU A 47 -15.89 -2.09 42.78
C GLU A 47 -16.51 -2.59 41.46
N ALA A 48 -16.09 -3.76 40.98
CA ALA A 48 -16.70 -4.41 39.81
C ALA A 48 -18.14 -4.86 40.09
N MET A 49 -18.45 -5.30 41.31
CA MET A 49 -19.82 -5.62 41.73
C MET A 49 -20.73 -4.40 41.81
N GLU A 50 -20.22 -3.24 42.26
CA GLU A 50 -21.01 -2.00 42.26
C GLU A 50 -21.25 -1.48 40.85
N ILE A 51 -20.24 -1.47 39.97
CA ILE A 51 -20.40 -1.10 38.55
C ILE A 51 -21.45 -1.98 37.87
N GLN A 52 -21.46 -3.29 38.16
CA GLN A 52 -22.44 -4.23 37.59
C GLN A 52 -23.87 -3.98 38.10
N LYS A 53 -24.03 -3.54 39.36
CA LYS A 53 -25.32 -3.11 39.92
C LYS A 53 -25.79 -1.78 39.33
N THR A 54 -24.89 -0.83 39.12
CA THR A 54 -25.21 0.47 38.52
C THR A 54 -25.59 0.32 37.04
N ALA A 55 -24.95 -0.59 36.30
CA ALA A 55 -25.29 -0.94 34.92
C ALA A 55 -26.73 -1.48 34.77
N GLN A 56 -27.25 -2.19 35.78
CA GLN A 56 -28.64 -2.68 35.77
C GLN A 56 -29.68 -1.56 35.94
N ILE A 57 -29.30 -0.38 36.44
CA ILE A 57 -30.22 0.71 36.79
C ILE A 57 -30.46 1.69 35.62
N TYR A 58 -29.45 1.93 34.77
CA TYR A 58 -29.48 3.03 33.79
C TYR A 58 -29.68 2.61 32.32
N GLY A 59 -29.82 1.30 32.04
CA GLY A 59 -30.03 0.79 30.69
C GLY A 59 -28.75 0.80 29.83
N GLN A 60 -28.88 0.41 28.56
CA GLN A 60 -27.75 0.39 27.61
C GLN A 60 -27.29 1.82 27.26
N SER A 61 -25.98 2.02 27.16
CA SER A 61 -25.40 3.28 26.71
C SER A 61 -25.69 3.59 25.24
N GLU A 62 -25.64 4.87 24.87
CA GLU A 62 -25.76 5.30 23.47
C GLU A 62 -24.69 4.66 22.57
N ASN A 63 -23.51 4.35 23.11
CA ASN A 63 -22.47 3.59 22.41
C ASN A 63 -22.98 2.22 21.98
N ILE A 64 -23.47 1.43 22.93
CA ILE A 64 -23.98 0.08 22.66
C ILE A 64 -25.22 0.11 21.76
N LYS A 65 -26.10 1.10 21.92
CA LYS A 65 -27.27 1.27 21.04
C LYS A 65 -26.84 1.47 19.58
N PHE A 66 -25.82 2.28 19.31
CA PHE A 66 -25.27 2.38 17.95
C PHE A 66 -24.68 1.05 17.51
N ASP A 67 -23.81 0.47 18.36
CA ASP A 67 -23.02 -0.72 18.01
C ASP A 67 -23.88 -1.94 17.67
N GLN A 68 -25.07 -2.07 18.27
CA GLN A 68 -26.00 -3.17 18.00
C GLN A 68 -26.87 -2.96 16.75
N ASN A 69 -27.00 -1.72 16.29
CA ASN A 69 -27.88 -1.35 15.18
C ASN A 69 -27.12 -1.00 13.88
N VAL A 70 -25.79 -0.99 13.92
CA VAL A 70 -24.97 -0.73 12.72
C VAL A 70 -25.00 -1.95 11.80
N ASP A 71 -25.28 -1.72 10.52
CA ASP A 71 -25.18 -2.74 9.49
C ASP A 71 -23.76 -2.73 8.90
N ILE A 72 -22.85 -3.53 9.47
CA ILE A 72 -21.46 -3.64 9.01
C ILE A 72 -21.39 -4.13 7.56
N ALA A 73 -22.25 -5.08 7.18
CA ALA A 73 -22.21 -5.69 5.86
C ALA A 73 -22.45 -4.66 4.76
N SER A 74 -23.40 -3.74 4.96
CA SER A 74 -23.67 -2.67 4.00
C SER A 74 -22.48 -1.75 3.72
N TYR A 75 -21.59 -1.51 4.69
CA TYR A 75 -20.38 -0.69 4.44
C TYR A 75 -19.38 -1.42 3.54
N PHE A 76 -19.18 -2.72 3.77
CA PHE A 76 -18.29 -3.53 2.94
C PHE A 76 -18.85 -3.73 1.53
N GLU A 77 -20.16 -3.89 1.40
CA GLU A 77 -20.82 -3.95 0.10
C GLU A 77 -20.65 -2.64 -0.68
N ALA A 78 -20.88 -1.49 -0.03
CA ALA A 78 -20.68 -0.20 -0.67
C ALA A 78 -19.22 0.02 -1.13
N ALA A 79 -18.24 -0.45 -0.35
CA ALA A 79 -16.83 -0.42 -0.75
C ALA A 79 -16.56 -1.33 -1.95
N ARG A 80 -17.13 -2.55 -1.96
CA ARG A 80 -17.03 -3.46 -3.09
C ARG A 80 -17.62 -2.85 -4.37
N GLU A 81 -18.82 -2.29 -4.29
CA GLU A 81 -19.47 -1.61 -5.42
C GLU A 81 -18.65 -0.42 -5.93
N ALA A 82 -18.06 0.37 -5.03
CA ALA A 82 -17.20 1.48 -5.41
C ALA A 82 -15.93 1.01 -6.13
N ASN A 83 -15.30 -0.06 -5.65
CA ASN A 83 -14.13 -0.67 -6.27
C ASN A 83 -14.48 -1.28 -7.64
N GLN A 84 -15.57 -2.03 -7.75
CA GLN A 84 -16.09 -2.58 -9.01
C GLN A 84 -16.33 -1.48 -10.04
N LYS A 85 -17.03 -0.42 -9.66
CA LYS A 85 -17.28 0.72 -10.53
C LYS A 85 -15.98 1.40 -10.99
N THR A 86 -14.95 1.42 -10.14
CA THR A 86 -13.64 1.97 -10.51
C THR A 86 -12.95 1.10 -11.56
N LEU A 87 -13.02 -0.22 -11.44
CA LEU A 87 -12.49 -1.15 -12.45
C LEU A 87 -13.24 -1.05 -13.79
N GLU A 88 -14.56 -0.97 -13.76
CA GLU A 88 -15.39 -0.77 -14.97
C GLU A 88 -15.09 0.55 -15.71
N ASN A 89 -14.52 1.52 -15.00
CA ASN A 89 -14.14 2.83 -15.53
C ASN A 89 -12.62 3.04 -15.53
N ALA A 90 -11.83 1.96 -15.50
CA ALA A 90 -10.37 2.04 -15.34
C ALA A 90 -9.65 2.77 -16.50
N GLY A 91 -10.34 2.94 -17.64
CA GLY A 91 -9.84 3.67 -18.80
C GLY A 91 -8.97 2.83 -19.72
N ASP A 92 -8.39 3.49 -20.73
CA ASP A 92 -7.59 2.90 -21.80
C ASP A 92 -6.09 3.22 -21.69
N GLU A 93 -5.64 3.52 -20.47
CA GLU A 93 -4.24 3.71 -20.12
C GLU A 93 -3.93 2.85 -18.89
N ILE A 94 -2.77 2.20 -18.87
CA ILE A 94 -2.26 1.53 -17.66
C ILE A 94 -1.89 2.65 -16.69
N THR A 95 -2.39 2.61 -15.44
CA THR A 95 -2.12 3.65 -14.44
C THR A 95 -1.51 3.12 -13.16
N ARG A 96 -0.66 3.94 -12.52
CA ARG A 96 -0.06 3.65 -11.21
C ARG A 96 -0.79 4.29 -10.02
N SER A 97 -1.56 5.37 -10.22
CA SER A 97 -1.93 6.24 -9.10
C SER A 97 -3.27 5.88 -8.46
N GLY A 98 -3.25 5.67 -7.13
CA GLY A 98 -4.47 5.65 -6.30
C GLY A 98 -5.28 6.96 -6.35
N GLN A 99 -4.74 8.04 -6.95
CA GLN A 99 -5.47 9.27 -7.20
C GLN A 99 -6.39 9.20 -8.44
N LYS A 100 -6.02 8.43 -9.48
CA LYS A 100 -6.87 8.24 -10.67
C LYS A 100 -7.83 7.06 -10.50
N CYS A 101 -7.38 6.01 -9.81
CA CYS A 101 -8.17 4.81 -9.55
C CYS A 101 -8.15 4.52 -8.04
N PRO A 102 -9.02 5.18 -7.25
CA PRO A 102 -9.04 4.99 -5.81
C PRO A 102 -9.41 3.54 -5.46
N TYR A 103 -8.79 3.02 -4.40
CA TYR A 103 -9.12 1.73 -3.80
C TYR A 103 -9.73 2.01 -2.43
N VAL A 104 -10.96 1.56 -2.20
CA VAL A 104 -11.60 1.62 -0.88
C VAL A 104 -11.23 0.35 -0.12
N SER A 105 -10.35 0.49 0.87
CA SER A 105 -9.83 -0.61 1.68
C SER A 105 -10.75 -0.97 2.86
N SER A 106 -10.64 -2.20 3.38
CA SER A 106 -11.30 -2.63 4.63
C SER A 106 -10.97 -1.71 5.82
N GLY A 107 -9.77 -1.14 5.84
CA GLY A 107 -9.35 -0.16 6.86
C GLY A 107 -10.10 1.17 6.74
N GLU A 108 -10.34 1.66 5.52
CA GLU A 108 -11.16 2.85 5.28
C GLU A 108 -12.62 2.61 5.61
N VAL A 109 -13.14 1.40 5.33
CA VAL A 109 -14.48 0.98 5.77
C VAL A 109 -14.60 1.07 7.30
N CYS A 110 -13.63 0.52 8.04
CA CYS A 110 -13.62 0.62 9.50
C CYS A 110 -13.52 2.08 9.98
N TYR A 111 -12.70 2.90 9.32
CA TYR A 111 -12.61 4.33 9.63
C TYR A 111 -13.95 5.04 9.43
N GLN A 112 -14.68 4.70 8.36
CA GLN A 112 -16.00 5.25 8.07
C GLN A 112 -17.04 4.82 9.11
N ILE A 113 -17.08 3.54 9.50
CA ILE A 113 -17.96 3.04 10.57
C ILE A 113 -17.76 3.82 11.87
N LEU A 114 -16.51 4.05 12.29
CA LEU A 114 -16.23 4.86 13.47
C LEU A 114 -16.62 6.32 13.29
N THR A 115 -16.36 6.88 12.10
CA THR A 115 -16.76 8.25 11.80
C THR A 115 -18.25 8.44 11.96
N ASP A 116 -19.07 7.51 11.46
CA ASP A 116 -20.53 7.57 11.58
C ASP A 116 -21.02 7.33 13.02
N LYS A 117 -20.38 6.41 13.75
CA LYS A 117 -20.62 6.20 15.18
C LYS A 117 -20.42 7.48 15.98
N TYR A 118 -19.20 8.04 15.93
CA TYR A 118 -18.83 9.16 16.77
C TYR A 118 -19.50 10.46 16.30
N SER A 119 -19.84 10.61 15.02
CA SER A 119 -20.67 11.72 14.57
C SER A 119 -22.04 11.71 15.24
N LYS A 120 -22.70 10.54 15.33
CA LYS A 120 -23.99 10.41 16.03
C LYS A 120 -23.86 10.64 17.54
N LEU A 121 -22.82 10.12 18.18
CA LEU A 121 -22.60 10.34 19.62
C LEU A 121 -22.36 11.82 19.95
N ILE A 122 -21.69 12.56 19.05
CA ILE A 122 -21.49 14.00 19.21
C ILE A 122 -22.79 14.81 19.12
N GLU A 123 -23.77 14.38 18.31
CA GLU A 123 -25.07 15.03 18.29
C GLU A 123 -25.83 14.88 19.62
N GLU A 124 -25.59 13.80 20.37
CA GLU A 124 -26.10 13.69 21.75
C GLU A 124 -25.31 14.58 22.71
N ALA A 125 -23.98 14.54 22.66
CA ALA A 125 -23.12 15.34 23.55
C ALA A 125 -23.42 16.85 23.44
N LYS A 126 -23.72 17.35 22.24
CA LYS A 126 -24.07 18.76 21.98
C LYS A 126 -25.40 19.21 22.60
N LYS A 127 -26.24 18.29 23.09
CA LYS A 127 -27.49 18.63 23.80
C LYS A 127 -27.25 19.02 25.25
N HIS A 128 -26.06 18.77 25.78
CA HIS A 128 -25.66 19.13 27.13
C HIS A 128 -24.97 20.50 27.16
N ASP A 129 -25.11 21.22 28.27
CA ASP A 129 -24.55 22.58 28.46
C ASP A 129 -23.03 22.63 28.27
N ASP A 130 -22.33 21.57 28.70
CA ASP A 130 -20.89 21.38 28.51
C ASP A 130 -20.64 20.00 27.86
N PRO A 131 -20.52 19.94 26.53
CA PRO A 131 -20.27 18.69 25.81
C PRO A 131 -18.95 18.01 26.17
N GLU A 132 -17.90 18.78 26.52
CA GLU A 132 -16.61 18.19 26.89
C GLU A 132 -16.70 17.49 28.24
N LEU A 133 -17.29 18.16 29.25
CA LEU A 133 -17.51 17.60 30.56
C LEU A 133 -18.50 16.41 30.52
N TYR A 134 -19.52 16.48 29.66
CA TYR A 134 -20.43 15.37 29.42
C TYR A 134 -19.66 14.13 28.94
N ILE A 135 -18.83 14.27 27.88
CA ILE A 135 -18.03 13.16 27.34
C ILE A 135 -17.05 12.62 28.39
N GLU A 136 -16.38 13.50 29.14
CA GLU A 136 -15.46 13.07 30.21
C GLU A 136 -16.18 12.19 31.25
N ARG A 137 -17.31 12.66 31.78
CA ARG A 137 -18.08 11.91 32.79
C ARG A 137 -18.66 10.61 32.24
N LYS A 138 -19.17 10.63 31.01
CA LYS A 138 -19.67 9.46 30.29
C LYS A 138 -18.68 8.29 30.28
N TYR A 139 -17.39 8.56 30.12
CA TYR A 139 -16.37 7.50 30.05
C TYR A 139 -15.60 7.25 31.35
N TYR A 140 -15.57 8.21 32.29
CA TYR A 140 -14.70 8.14 33.47
C TYR A 140 -15.37 8.29 34.84
N ASP A 141 -16.63 8.71 34.93
CA ASP A 141 -17.31 8.95 36.21
C ASP A 141 -18.39 7.87 36.47
N PRO A 142 -18.10 6.83 37.29
CA PRO A 142 -19.06 5.77 37.59
C PRO A 142 -20.30 6.23 38.36
N THR A 143 -20.27 7.43 38.94
CA THR A 143 -21.41 7.99 39.68
C THR A 143 -22.42 8.66 38.75
N CYS A 144 -22.05 8.84 37.49
CA CYS A 144 -22.84 9.56 36.52
C CYS A 144 -23.90 8.68 35.85
N PRO A 145 -25.15 9.14 35.65
CA PRO A 145 -26.20 8.34 35.02
C PRO A 145 -25.88 7.89 33.59
N TRP A 146 -25.02 8.63 32.88
CA TRP A 146 -24.59 8.35 31.51
C TRP A 146 -23.26 7.60 31.43
N PHE A 147 -22.76 7.06 32.55
CA PHE A 147 -21.55 6.26 32.56
C PHE A 147 -21.71 4.99 31.71
N THR A 148 -20.82 4.80 30.73
CA THR A 148 -20.82 3.64 29.82
C THR A 148 -20.25 2.39 30.51
N SER A 149 -20.96 1.91 31.54
CA SER A 149 -20.58 0.76 32.37
C SER A 149 -20.57 -0.57 31.62
N ASP A 150 -21.27 -0.62 30.49
CA ASP A 150 -21.36 -1.72 29.53
C ASP A 150 -20.12 -1.85 28.61
N LEU A 151 -19.22 -0.87 28.64
CA LEU A 151 -17.92 -0.91 27.98
C LEU A 151 -16.83 -1.35 28.95
N THR A 152 -15.82 -2.07 28.45
CA THR A 152 -14.57 -2.33 29.18
C THR A 152 -13.77 -1.03 29.38
N ARG A 153 -12.81 -1.05 30.31
CA ARG A 153 -11.93 0.11 30.55
C ARG A 153 -11.18 0.55 29.28
N GLU A 154 -10.74 -0.41 28.47
CA GLU A 154 -10.02 -0.14 27.23
C GLU A 154 -10.93 0.49 26.17
N GLU A 155 -12.13 -0.06 25.98
CA GLU A 155 -13.15 0.51 25.09
C GLU A 155 -13.55 1.92 25.50
N ARG A 156 -13.69 2.19 26.81
CA ARG A 156 -13.96 3.56 27.28
C ARG A 156 -12.83 4.54 26.95
N SER A 157 -11.58 4.10 27.07
CA SER A 157 -10.41 4.92 26.70
C SER A 157 -10.37 5.20 25.19
N ILE A 158 -10.71 4.20 24.37
CA ILE A 158 -10.80 4.36 22.91
C ILE A 158 -11.96 5.28 22.54
N GLY A 159 -13.14 5.04 23.12
CA GLY A 159 -14.36 5.81 22.92
C GLY A 159 -14.20 7.27 23.29
N TYR A 160 -13.65 7.55 24.48
CA TYR A 160 -13.33 8.90 24.92
C TYR A 160 -12.43 9.63 23.91
N ARG A 161 -11.33 9.00 23.49
CA ARG A 161 -10.38 9.64 22.55
C ARG A 161 -11.04 9.93 21.19
N ASN A 162 -11.81 8.99 20.66
CA ASN A 162 -12.47 9.16 19.37
C ASN A 162 -13.61 10.20 19.42
N GLU A 163 -14.46 10.15 20.45
CA GLU A 163 -15.55 11.12 20.63
C GLU A 163 -15.00 12.53 20.89
N MET A 164 -14.00 12.67 21.77
CA MET A 164 -13.35 13.96 22.03
C MET A 164 -12.63 14.51 20.78
N SER A 165 -11.98 13.66 19.99
CA SER A 165 -11.38 14.07 18.71
C SER A 165 -12.44 14.48 17.70
N MET A 166 -13.57 13.77 17.64
CA MET A 166 -14.69 14.13 16.78
C MET A 166 -15.27 15.49 17.17
N LEU A 167 -15.48 15.75 18.46
CA LEU A 167 -15.94 17.05 18.97
C LEU A 167 -14.98 18.19 18.58
N LYS A 168 -13.68 17.99 18.81
CA LYS A 168 -12.67 19.07 18.68
C LYS A 168 -12.15 19.27 17.25
N ARG A 169 -12.17 18.22 16.44
CA ARG A 169 -11.48 18.19 15.13
C ARG A 169 -12.37 17.72 13.98
N GLY A 170 -13.60 17.29 14.25
CA GLY A 170 -14.51 16.74 13.24
C GLY A 170 -14.04 15.42 12.63
N LYS A 171 -13.14 14.69 13.30
CA LYS A 171 -12.65 13.38 12.86
C LYS A 171 -12.20 12.49 14.01
N VAL A 172 -12.34 11.17 13.84
CA VAL A 172 -11.82 10.18 14.78
C VAL A 172 -10.29 10.17 14.81
N VAL A 173 -9.70 9.64 15.89
CA VAL A 173 -8.23 9.54 16.04
C VAL A 173 -7.66 8.51 15.06
N GLY A 174 -8.39 7.44 14.82
CA GLY A 174 -8.05 6.36 13.88
C GLY A 174 -8.95 5.14 14.07
N ALA A 175 -8.86 4.19 13.14
CA ALA A 175 -9.58 2.91 13.20
C ALA A 175 -8.87 1.96 14.17
N ASN A 176 -9.29 1.94 15.43
CA ASN A 176 -8.80 0.97 16.41
C ASN A 176 -9.76 -0.23 16.47
N MET A 177 -9.28 -1.43 16.12
CA MET A 177 -10.09 -2.65 16.09
C MET A 177 -10.60 -3.10 17.47
N LEU A 178 -10.11 -2.52 18.56
CA LEU A 178 -10.62 -2.73 19.92
C LEU A 178 -11.77 -1.78 20.29
N ASP A 179 -12.25 -0.95 19.36
CA ASP A 179 -13.49 -0.20 19.54
C ASP A 179 -14.68 -1.17 19.70
N SER A 180 -15.61 -0.81 20.59
CA SER A 180 -16.72 -1.69 20.96
C SER A 180 -17.61 -2.08 19.78
N VAL A 181 -17.70 -1.22 18.76
CA VAL A 181 -18.49 -1.50 17.55
C VAL A 181 -18.00 -2.74 16.82
N PHE A 182 -16.68 -2.94 16.76
CA PHE A 182 -16.10 -4.07 16.04
C PHE A 182 -16.23 -5.36 16.83
N ARG A 183 -16.00 -5.31 18.16
CA ARG A 183 -16.21 -6.48 19.03
C ARG A 183 -17.66 -6.95 19.01
N ILE A 184 -18.62 -6.04 19.11
CA ILE A 184 -20.06 -6.38 19.16
C ILE A 184 -20.52 -7.02 17.86
N ASN A 185 -19.96 -6.59 16.74
CA ASN A 185 -20.28 -7.13 15.42
C ASN A 185 -19.35 -8.27 14.97
N SER A 186 -18.47 -8.77 15.86
CA SER A 186 -17.46 -9.80 15.53
C SER A 186 -16.64 -9.45 14.27
N LEU A 187 -16.35 -8.17 14.06
CA LEU A 187 -15.52 -7.71 12.94
C LEU A 187 -14.05 -7.80 13.33
N THR A 188 -13.34 -8.71 12.67
CA THR A 188 -11.88 -8.82 12.74
C THR A 188 -11.32 -8.66 11.34
N LEU A 189 -10.23 -7.91 11.21
CA LEU A 189 -9.49 -7.82 9.96
C LEU A 189 -8.09 -8.40 10.17
N ASP A 190 -7.73 -9.37 9.34
CA ASP A 190 -6.37 -9.90 9.31
C ASP A 190 -5.48 -9.01 8.42
N TYR A 191 -4.24 -8.79 8.86
CA TYR A 191 -3.31 -7.93 8.14
C TYR A 191 -2.92 -8.49 6.78
N ASP A 192 -2.73 -9.81 6.70
CA ASP A 192 -2.31 -10.47 5.47
C ASP A 192 -3.46 -10.47 4.45
N GLU A 193 -4.71 -10.63 4.90
CA GLU A 193 -5.90 -10.52 4.04
C GLU A 193 -6.10 -9.09 3.52
N ILE A 194 -5.89 -8.05 4.35
CA ILE A 194 -5.95 -6.65 3.89
C ILE A 194 -4.89 -6.39 2.82
N ASN A 195 -3.65 -6.84 3.07
CA ASN A 195 -2.54 -6.66 2.14
C ASN A 195 -2.79 -7.41 0.82
N ALA A 196 -3.25 -8.66 0.92
CA ALA A 196 -3.62 -9.47 -0.23
C ALA A 196 -4.76 -8.83 -1.04
N SER A 197 -5.76 -8.25 -0.37
CA SER A 197 -6.85 -7.54 -1.04
C SER A 197 -6.34 -6.32 -1.81
N GLN A 198 -5.37 -5.57 -1.26
CA GLN A 198 -4.78 -4.45 -1.98
C GLN A 198 -3.98 -4.89 -3.21
N ILE A 199 -3.13 -5.93 -3.06
CA ILE A 199 -2.34 -6.49 -4.16
C ILE A 199 -3.27 -6.99 -5.27
N SER A 200 -4.29 -7.76 -4.90
CA SER A 200 -5.26 -8.30 -5.84
C SER A 200 -6.02 -7.18 -6.55
N TYR A 201 -6.52 -6.15 -5.85
CA TYR A 201 -7.23 -5.03 -6.49
C TYR A 201 -6.40 -4.36 -7.59
N TYR A 202 -5.13 -4.03 -7.32
CA TYR A 202 -4.28 -3.39 -8.32
C TYR A 202 -3.92 -4.32 -9.49
N ARG A 203 -3.93 -5.64 -9.28
CA ARG A 203 -3.86 -6.63 -10.37
C ARG A 203 -5.12 -6.56 -11.23
N GLN A 204 -6.32 -6.61 -10.63
CA GLN A 204 -7.58 -6.50 -11.37
C GLN A 204 -7.67 -5.18 -12.15
N LEU A 205 -7.15 -4.09 -11.57
CA LEU A 205 -7.09 -2.79 -12.23
C LEU A 205 -6.23 -2.84 -13.50
N CYS A 206 -5.03 -3.41 -13.43
CA CYS A 206 -4.20 -3.54 -14.62
C CYS A 206 -4.85 -4.47 -15.66
N ASP A 207 -5.45 -5.58 -15.23
CA ASP A 207 -6.17 -6.49 -16.12
C ASP A 207 -7.32 -5.78 -16.84
N ALA A 208 -8.12 -5.00 -16.10
CA ALA A 208 -9.21 -4.20 -16.66
C ALA A 208 -8.68 -3.19 -17.70
N GLN A 209 -7.60 -2.48 -17.40
CA GLN A 209 -6.99 -1.50 -18.31
C GLN A 209 -6.45 -2.16 -19.59
N LEU A 210 -5.76 -3.30 -19.47
CA LEU A 210 -5.30 -4.07 -20.61
C LEU A 210 -6.49 -4.55 -21.47
N ASN A 211 -7.55 -5.06 -20.83
CA ASN A 211 -8.76 -5.49 -21.52
C ASN A 211 -9.45 -4.32 -22.24
N PHE A 212 -9.50 -3.12 -21.66
CA PHE A 212 -10.00 -1.92 -22.33
C PHE A 212 -9.14 -1.50 -23.53
N ILE A 213 -7.82 -1.49 -23.36
CA ILE A 213 -6.88 -1.19 -24.46
C ILE A 213 -7.10 -2.15 -25.63
N PHE A 214 -7.18 -3.46 -25.39
CA PHE A 214 -7.35 -4.44 -26.45
C PHE A 214 -8.74 -4.41 -27.08
N SER A 215 -9.80 -4.35 -26.27
CA SER A 215 -11.18 -4.31 -26.77
C SER A 215 -11.46 -3.06 -27.61
N LYS A 216 -11.03 -1.87 -27.15
CA LYS A 216 -11.13 -0.60 -27.90
C LYS A 216 -10.46 -0.68 -29.28
N ASN A 217 -9.33 -1.39 -29.35
CA ASN A 217 -8.54 -1.56 -30.56
C ASN A 217 -8.87 -2.84 -31.36
N LYS A 218 -9.96 -3.54 -31.00
CA LYS A 218 -10.44 -4.77 -31.67
C LYS A 218 -9.38 -5.87 -31.73
N ILE A 219 -8.54 -5.96 -30.70
CA ILE A 219 -7.58 -7.05 -30.51
C ILE A 219 -8.30 -8.13 -29.69
N GLN A 220 -8.44 -9.32 -30.26
CA GLN A 220 -9.05 -10.46 -29.60
C GLN A 220 -7.96 -11.33 -28.96
N VAL A 221 -8.06 -11.52 -27.65
CA VAL A 221 -7.21 -12.42 -26.87
C VAL A 221 -7.91 -13.78 -26.86
N GLY A 222 -7.34 -14.77 -27.54
CA GLY A 222 -7.93 -16.12 -27.58
C GLY A 222 -7.77 -16.86 -26.25
N GLU A 223 -8.68 -17.77 -25.93
CA GLU A 223 -8.65 -18.53 -24.65
C GLU A 223 -7.38 -19.38 -24.48
N ALA A 224 -6.82 -19.89 -25.58
CA ALA A 224 -5.57 -20.65 -25.57
C ALA A 224 -4.32 -19.79 -25.81
N SER A 225 -4.49 -18.49 -26.05
CA SER A 225 -3.38 -17.59 -26.37
C SER A 225 -2.61 -17.21 -25.10
N GLN A 226 -1.29 -17.29 -25.18
CA GLN A 226 -0.38 -16.89 -24.12
C GLN A 226 0.59 -15.86 -24.70
N TYR A 227 0.73 -14.75 -24.01
CA TYR A 227 1.62 -13.66 -24.38
C TYR A 227 2.62 -13.44 -23.25
N ILE A 228 3.83 -13.03 -23.59
CA ILE A 228 4.78 -12.49 -22.60
C ILE A 228 5.06 -11.05 -22.99
N PHE A 229 4.70 -10.12 -22.11
CA PHE A 229 5.09 -8.73 -22.25
C PHE A 229 6.45 -8.53 -21.58
N ARG A 230 7.42 -8.02 -22.33
CA ARG A 230 8.74 -7.64 -21.82
C ARG A 230 8.92 -6.15 -21.93
N VAL A 231 9.30 -5.50 -20.84
CA VAL A 231 9.41 -4.05 -20.77
C VAL A 231 10.85 -3.64 -20.55
N ASP A 232 11.38 -2.86 -21.50
CA ASP A 232 12.73 -2.32 -21.44
C ASP A 232 12.85 -1.28 -20.30
N PRO A 233 13.86 -1.37 -19.43
CA PRO A 233 13.95 -0.51 -18.24
C PRO A 233 14.30 0.95 -18.53
N TYR A 234 14.71 1.28 -19.76
CA TYR A 234 15.22 2.60 -20.12
C TYR A 234 14.21 3.38 -20.96
N SER A 235 13.77 2.79 -22.07
CA SER A 235 12.78 3.33 -22.99
C SER A 235 11.34 3.06 -22.56
N TYR A 236 11.15 2.11 -21.65
CA TYR A 236 9.85 1.56 -21.29
C TYR A 236 9.09 0.92 -22.46
N HIS A 237 9.77 0.60 -23.56
CA HIS A 237 9.15 -0.08 -24.68
C HIS A 237 8.67 -1.48 -24.27
N ILE A 238 7.40 -1.77 -24.52
CA ILE A 238 6.79 -3.08 -24.35
C ILE A 238 6.97 -3.87 -25.64
N SER A 239 7.69 -4.98 -25.56
CA SER A 239 7.72 -5.99 -26.62
C SER A 239 6.83 -7.18 -26.24
N VAL A 240 6.20 -7.79 -27.24
CA VAL A 240 5.27 -8.91 -27.06
C VAL A 240 5.86 -10.17 -27.66
N ASP A 241 5.94 -11.22 -26.84
CA ASP A 241 6.28 -12.57 -27.27
C ASP A 241 5.00 -13.36 -27.54
N CYS A 242 4.78 -13.73 -28.81
CA CYS A 242 3.76 -14.66 -29.24
C CYS A 242 4.06 -15.18 -30.65
N GLU A 243 3.41 -16.28 -31.04
CA GLU A 243 3.60 -16.91 -32.36
C GLU A 243 3.01 -16.06 -33.51
N ASP A 244 1.90 -15.37 -33.28
CA ASP A 244 1.21 -14.57 -34.30
C ASP A 244 1.85 -13.18 -34.44
N ALA A 245 2.63 -13.00 -35.51
CA ALA A 245 3.30 -11.74 -35.82
C ALA A 245 2.34 -10.56 -36.05
N ALA A 246 1.14 -10.80 -36.59
CA ALA A 246 0.16 -9.74 -36.85
C ALA A 246 -0.54 -9.29 -35.56
N ILE A 247 -0.81 -10.22 -34.63
CA ILE A 247 -1.30 -9.87 -33.29
C ILE A 247 -0.20 -9.16 -32.51
N LYS A 248 1.04 -9.65 -32.57
CA LYS A 248 2.21 -9.01 -31.95
C LYS A 248 2.31 -7.54 -32.31
N GLU A 249 2.36 -7.22 -33.60
CA GLU A 249 2.51 -5.84 -34.09
C GLU A 249 1.37 -4.94 -33.60
N LYS A 250 0.13 -5.43 -33.61
CA LYS A 250 -1.03 -4.69 -33.10
C LYS A 250 -0.94 -4.44 -31.59
N MET A 251 -0.60 -5.46 -30.81
CA MET A 251 -0.45 -5.33 -29.36
C MET A 251 0.67 -4.37 -29.00
N GLU A 252 1.85 -4.51 -29.60
CA GLU A 252 2.98 -3.59 -29.38
C GLU A 252 2.60 -2.15 -29.77
N SER A 253 1.87 -1.95 -30.87
CA SER A 253 1.43 -0.62 -31.30
C SER A 253 0.53 0.07 -30.27
N VAL A 254 -0.45 -0.64 -29.69
CA VAL A 254 -1.41 -0.05 -28.73
C VAL A 254 -0.85 0.05 -27.31
N LEU A 255 -0.02 -0.92 -26.90
CA LEU A 255 0.58 -0.93 -25.57
C LEU A 255 1.65 0.14 -25.43
N ASN A 256 2.34 0.52 -26.50
CA ASN A 256 3.37 1.57 -26.48
C ASN A 256 2.82 2.98 -26.72
N GLN A 257 1.54 3.22 -26.43
CA GLN A 257 0.95 4.56 -26.42
C GLN A 257 1.06 5.18 -25.02
N GLY A 258 1.35 6.48 -24.95
CA GLY A 258 1.43 7.22 -23.68
C GLY A 258 2.48 6.65 -22.73
N GLU A 259 2.16 6.60 -21.43
CA GLU A 259 3.06 6.12 -20.36
C GLU A 259 2.83 4.64 -19.99
N ASN A 260 2.08 3.88 -20.81
CA ASN A 260 1.68 2.50 -20.53
C ASN A 260 2.87 1.60 -20.18
N GLY A 261 3.93 1.67 -20.99
CA GLY A 261 5.18 0.95 -20.75
C GLY A 261 5.79 1.19 -19.37
N LYS A 262 5.88 2.46 -18.99
CA LYS A 262 6.45 2.84 -17.69
C LYS A 262 5.60 2.38 -16.53
N HIS A 263 4.27 2.50 -16.65
CA HIS A 263 3.36 2.06 -15.60
C HIS A 263 3.34 0.53 -15.48
N LEU A 264 3.36 -0.20 -16.59
CA LEU A 264 3.47 -1.66 -16.58
C LEU A 264 4.80 -2.11 -15.95
N TRP A 265 5.92 -1.52 -16.35
CA TRP A 265 7.22 -1.82 -15.74
C TRP A 265 7.22 -1.60 -14.22
N GLN A 266 6.63 -0.49 -13.76
CA GLN A 266 6.51 -0.17 -12.34
C GLN A 266 5.62 -1.16 -11.59
N GLN A 267 4.53 -1.61 -12.20
CA GLN A 267 3.65 -2.62 -11.59
C GLN A 267 4.31 -3.99 -11.49
N ILE A 268 4.97 -4.47 -12.55
CA ILE A 268 5.71 -5.75 -12.51
C ILE A 268 6.77 -5.71 -11.41
N LYS A 269 7.50 -4.59 -11.32
CA LYS A 269 8.48 -4.37 -10.25
C LYS A 269 7.82 -4.43 -8.87
N TRP A 270 6.70 -3.74 -8.68
CA TRP A 270 6.00 -3.71 -7.39
C TRP A 270 5.48 -5.09 -6.98
N PHE A 271 4.92 -5.88 -7.91
CA PHE A 271 4.53 -7.27 -7.64
C PHE A 271 5.74 -8.14 -7.26
N SER A 272 6.86 -7.99 -7.97
CA SER A 272 8.10 -8.73 -7.68
C SER A 272 8.72 -8.39 -6.32
N GLU A 273 8.42 -7.22 -5.76
CA GLU A 273 8.91 -6.73 -4.46
C GLU A 273 8.02 -7.09 -3.28
N GLN A 274 6.83 -7.68 -3.51
CA GLN A 274 5.95 -8.09 -2.42
C GLN A 274 6.61 -9.14 -1.52
N ASP A 275 6.24 -9.13 -0.25
CA ASP A 275 6.73 -10.13 0.68
C ASP A 275 6.35 -11.54 0.21
N GLY A 276 7.29 -12.48 0.30
CA GLY A 276 7.13 -13.82 -0.27
C GLY A 276 7.26 -13.94 -1.79
N ALA A 277 7.28 -12.84 -2.57
CA ALA A 277 7.41 -12.90 -4.04
C ALA A 277 8.78 -13.42 -4.49
N HIS A 278 9.85 -12.90 -3.89
CA HIS A 278 11.23 -13.34 -4.16
C HIS A 278 11.57 -13.26 -5.68
N GLY A 279 11.11 -12.18 -6.33
CA GLY A 279 11.21 -12.01 -7.78
C GLY A 279 12.65 -12.07 -8.31
N THR A 280 12.96 -13.11 -9.05
CA THR A 280 14.28 -13.33 -9.66
C THR A 280 14.66 -12.22 -10.64
N GLN A 281 13.66 -11.61 -11.30
CA GLN A 281 13.83 -10.50 -12.26
C GLN A 281 14.41 -9.22 -11.63
N ILE A 282 14.26 -9.05 -10.31
CA ILE A 282 14.79 -7.88 -9.56
C ILE A 282 15.89 -8.26 -8.55
N SER A 283 16.30 -9.53 -8.53
CA SER A 283 17.25 -10.06 -7.55
C SER A 283 18.70 -9.63 -7.78
N ASN A 284 19.05 -9.25 -9.03
CA ASN A 284 20.40 -8.84 -9.37
C ASN A 284 20.63 -7.36 -9.00
N LYS A 285 21.35 -7.15 -7.88
CA LYS A 285 21.71 -5.81 -7.38
C LYS A 285 22.34 -4.92 -8.46
N LEU A 286 23.21 -5.47 -9.30
CA LEU A 286 23.94 -4.68 -10.29
C LEU A 286 23.03 -4.23 -11.43
N SER A 287 22.06 -5.06 -11.85
CA SER A 287 21.00 -4.68 -12.80
C SER A 287 20.07 -3.59 -12.26
N VAL A 288 19.74 -3.69 -10.98
CA VAL A 288 18.96 -2.65 -10.27
C VAL A 288 19.72 -1.33 -10.27
N HIS A 289 21.00 -1.35 -9.89
CA HIS A 289 21.87 -0.18 -9.89
C HIS A 289 22.06 0.41 -11.29
N LYS A 290 22.21 -0.42 -12.32
CA LYS A 290 22.26 0.01 -13.73
C LYS A 290 21.02 0.81 -14.13
N THR A 291 19.85 0.28 -13.78
CA THR A 291 18.56 0.93 -14.05
C THR A 291 18.45 2.27 -13.31
N TRP A 292 18.81 2.30 -12.02
CA TRP A 292 18.74 3.52 -11.22
C TRP A 292 19.77 4.57 -11.66
N ALA A 293 21.00 4.17 -11.97
CA ALA A 293 22.02 5.07 -12.50
C ALA A 293 21.55 5.73 -13.80
N TYR A 294 21.03 4.95 -14.76
CA TYR A 294 20.47 5.50 -16.00
C TYR A 294 19.35 6.50 -15.71
N ARG A 295 18.37 6.11 -14.89
CA ARG A 295 17.18 6.93 -14.61
C ARG A 295 17.55 8.25 -13.95
N GLU A 296 18.39 8.23 -12.93
CA GLU A 296 18.75 9.46 -12.22
C GLU A 296 19.65 10.36 -13.08
N VAL A 297 20.57 9.79 -13.86
CA VAL A 297 21.35 10.56 -14.84
C VAL A 297 20.43 11.25 -15.84
N TYR A 298 19.49 10.52 -16.44
CA TYR A 298 18.54 11.11 -17.38
C TYR A 298 17.66 12.18 -16.71
N ARG A 299 17.16 11.93 -15.50
CA ARG A 299 16.32 12.88 -14.76
C ARG A 299 17.00 14.23 -14.51
N TYR A 300 18.27 14.22 -14.07
CA TYR A 300 18.96 15.46 -13.70
C TYR A 300 19.63 16.16 -14.86
N THR A 301 19.99 15.42 -15.92
CA THR A 301 20.89 15.94 -16.96
C THR A 301 20.34 15.83 -18.36
N GLY A 302 19.32 15.00 -18.59
CA GLY A 302 18.82 14.64 -19.91
C GLY A 302 19.72 13.69 -20.70
N TYR A 303 20.91 13.35 -20.19
CA TYR A 303 21.82 12.41 -20.87
C TYR A 303 21.35 10.97 -20.75
N GLN A 304 21.51 10.23 -21.84
CA GLN A 304 21.42 8.77 -21.81
C GLN A 304 22.76 8.21 -21.36
N LEU A 305 22.81 7.63 -20.16
CA LEU A 305 24.06 7.19 -19.54
C LEU A 305 24.90 6.27 -20.44
N HIS A 306 24.24 5.40 -21.23
CA HIS A 306 24.90 4.45 -22.12
C HIS A 306 25.48 5.06 -23.39
N GLU A 307 25.13 6.31 -23.73
CA GLU A 307 25.68 7.06 -24.86
C GLU A 307 26.91 7.88 -24.44
N LEU A 308 27.13 8.06 -23.14
CA LEU A 308 28.28 8.80 -22.61
C LEU A 308 29.58 8.00 -22.74
N LYS A 309 30.70 8.72 -22.78
CA LYS A 309 32.02 8.10 -22.85
C LYS A 309 32.36 7.43 -21.51
N GLU A 310 32.37 6.10 -21.47
CA GLU A 310 32.80 5.32 -20.32
C GLU A 310 34.34 5.25 -20.25
N GLU A 311 34.95 5.74 -19.16
CA GLU A 311 36.40 5.68 -18.93
C GLU A 311 36.71 5.80 -17.43
N ASN A 312 37.80 5.18 -16.95
CA ASN A 312 38.30 5.34 -15.57
C ASN A 312 37.25 5.10 -14.46
N GLY A 313 36.32 4.15 -14.64
CA GLY A 313 35.29 3.85 -13.64
C GLY A 313 34.20 4.93 -13.53
N THR A 314 33.98 5.71 -14.59
CA THR A 314 32.85 6.65 -14.68
C THR A 314 32.46 6.96 -16.14
N TYR A 315 31.58 7.95 -16.32
CA TYR A 315 31.08 8.40 -17.62
C TYR A 315 31.31 9.91 -17.79
N TYR A 316 31.65 10.31 -19.01
CA TYR A 316 31.95 11.70 -19.35
C TYR A 316 31.01 12.23 -20.44
N THR A 317 30.58 13.48 -20.28
CA THR A 317 29.88 14.27 -21.28
C THR A 317 30.78 14.61 -22.47
N GLU A 318 30.20 15.13 -23.55
CA GLU A 318 30.95 15.51 -24.76
C GLU A 318 32.05 16.55 -24.49
N ASP A 319 31.84 17.44 -23.52
CA ASP A 319 32.82 18.44 -23.09
C ASP A 319 33.87 17.92 -22.09
N GLY A 320 33.81 16.64 -21.73
CA GLY A 320 34.75 15.97 -20.83
C GLY A 320 34.43 16.09 -19.34
N THR A 321 33.24 16.59 -18.96
CA THR A 321 32.80 16.67 -17.56
C THR A 321 32.38 15.29 -17.03
N ASP A 322 32.86 14.91 -15.84
CA ASP A 322 32.41 13.69 -15.15
C ASP A 322 30.93 13.82 -14.76
N ILE A 323 30.11 12.86 -15.19
CA ILE A 323 28.67 12.87 -14.93
C ILE A 323 28.32 12.94 -13.43
N LYS A 324 29.16 12.38 -12.55
CA LYS A 324 28.96 12.43 -11.10
C LYS A 324 29.05 13.86 -10.55
N THR A 325 29.86 14.72 -11.17
CA THR A 325 29.94 16.14 -10.80
C THR A 325 28.62 16.84 -11.12
N VAL A 326 28.10 16.63 -12.34
CA VAL A 326 26.82 17.20 -12.77
C VAL A 326 25.68 16.73 -11.85
N ILE A 327 25.63 15.43 -11.54
CA ILE A 327 24.62 14.87 -10.64
C ILE A 327 24.64 15.52 -9.27
N ARG A 328 25.81 15.68 -8.65
CA ARG A 328 25.90 16.36 -7.35
C ARG A 328 25.34 17.77 -7.46
N GLU A 329 25.79 18.56 -8.42
CA GLU A 329 25.34 19.95 -8.58
C GLU A 329 23.82 20.07 -8.77
N GLU A 330 23.22 19.24 -9.63
CA GLU A 330 21.78 19.28 -9.89
C GLU A 330 20.94 18.78 -8.72
N VAL A 331 21.38 17.74 -8.01
CA VAL A 331 20.74 17.28 -6.76
C VAL A 331 20.75 18.38 -5.70
N TRP A 332 21.84 19.13 -5.56
CA TRP A 332 21.94 20.23 -4.62
C TRP A 332 20.97 21.38 -4.93
N LYS A 333 20.54 21.53 -6.20
CA LYS A 333 19.52 22.49 -6.64
C LYS A 333 18.09 21.98 -6.46
N ASP A 334 17.86 20.66 -6.44
CA ASP A 334 16.52 20.07 -6.34
C ASP A 334 15.87 20.38 -4.97
N PRO A 335 14.73 21.10 -4.92
CA PRO A 335 14.04 21.45 -3.67
C PRO A 335 13.29 20.26 -3.04
N ILE A 336 13.15 19.13 -3.74
CA ILE A 336 12.43 17.95 -3.24
C ILE A 336 13.12 17.35 -2.01
N PHE A 337 14.45 17.46 -1.94
CA PHE A 337 15.23 16.87 -0.85
C PHE A 337 15.50 17.89 0.27
N PRO A 338 15.27 17.52 1.54
CA PRO A 338 15.78 18.31 2.66
C PRO A 338 17.30 18.41 2.58
N TYR A 339 17.87 19.52 3.06
CA TYR A 339 19.29 19.83 2.94
C TYR A 339 20.17 18.67 3.44
N GLU A 340 19.78 18.04 4.55
CA GLU A 340 20.50 16.96 5.20
C GLU A 340 20.53 15.65 4.38
N ALA A 341 19.61 15.47 3.43
CA ALA A 341 19.52 14.25 2.62
C ALA A 341 20.20 14.38 1.24
N LYS A 342 20.57 15.60 0.83
CA LYS A 342 21.10 15.85 -0.53
C LYS A 342 22.42 15.14 -0.77
N GLU A 343 23.32 15.22 0.21
CA GLU A 343 24.64 14.58 0.11
C GLU A 343 24.49 13.06 0.04
N ASP A 344 23.74 12.46 0.97
CA ASP A 344 23.52 11.00 1.02
C ASP A 344 22.92 10.47 -0.30
N TYR A 345 21.93 11.16 -0.85
CA TYR A 345 21.33 10.78 -2.11
C TYR A 345 22.30 10.95 -3.29
N SER A 346 23.03 12.07 -3.37
CA SER A 346 24.03 12.26 -4.42
C SER A 346 25.12 11.18 -4.37
N GLN A 347 25.57 10.78 -3.17
CA GLN A 347 26.51 9.69 -2.98
C GLN A 347 25.95 8.34 -3.41
N ALA A 348 24.66 8.07 -3.15
CA ALA A 348 24.03 6.85 -3.62
C ALA A 348 24.01 6.77 -5.15
N VAL A 349 23.58 7.84 -5.83
CA VAL A 349 23.55 7.89 -7.30
C VAL A 349 24.96 7.76 -7.88
N CYS A 350 25.93 8.52 -7.37
CA CYS A 350 27.32 8.40 -7.78
C CYS A 350 27.89 7.00 -7.55
N GLY A 351 27.50 6.33 -6.47
CA GLY A 351 27.86 4.94 -6.18
C GLY A 351 27.33 3.98 -7.24
N TRP A 352 26.06 4.10 -7.63
CA TRP A 352 25.48 3.27 -8.70
C TRP A 352 26.18 3.49 -10.04
N ILE A 353 26.46 4.73 -10.41
CA ILE A 353 27.20 5.08 -11.63
C ILE A 353 28.57 4.41 -11.63
N GLN A 354 29.30 4.49 -10.51
CA GLN A 354 30.62 3.89 -10.37
C GLN A 354 30.55 2.36 -10.43
N GLU A 355 29.64 1.72 -9.69
CA GLU A 355 29.47 0.26 -9.71
C GLU A 355 29.17 -0.24 -11.14
N VAL A 356 28.37 0.47 -11.92
CA VAL A 356 28.07 0.08 -13.31
C VAL A 356 29.30 0.27 -14.20
N ALA A 357 30.01 1.40 -14.06
CA ALA A 357 31.21 1.69 -14.87
C ALA A 357 32.38 0.75 -14.59
N GLU A 358 32.55 0.30 -13.33
CA GLU A 358 33.63 -0.64 -12.96
C GLU A 358 33.49 -2.01 -13.64
N TRP A 359 32.25 -2.44 -13.87
CA TRP A 359 31.95 -3.68 -14.60
C TRP A 359 31.81 -3.44 -16.11
N GLY A 360 31.44 -2.21 -16.48
CA GLY A 360 31.19 -1.73 -17.82
C GLY A 360 29.76 -1.98 -18.28
N TRP A 361 29.16 -0.98 -18.93
CA TRP A 361 27.72 -0.95 -19.23
C TRP A 361 27.22 -2.23 -19.92
N LYS A 362 27.99 -2.75 -20.89
CA LYS A 362 27.62 -3.93 -21.68
C LYS A 362 27.73 -5.26 -20.91
N ASN A 363 28.47 -5.29 -19.80
CA ASN A 363 28.70 -6.50 -19.02
C ASN A 363 27.70 -6.64 -17.86
N VAL A 364 27.00 -5.57 -17.50
CA VAL A 364 25.95 -5.60 -16.49
C VAL A 364 24.60 -5.92 -17.17
N PRO A 365 23.87 -6.96 -16.74
CA PRO A 365 22.59 -7.31 -17.35
C PRO A 365 21.53 -6.24 -17.13
N ASP A 366 20.66 -6.04 -18.11
CA ASP A 366 19.53 -5.11 -18.03
C ASP A 366 18.39 -5.69 -17.20
N MET A 367 17.71 -4.84 -16.43
CA MET A 367 16.53 -5.24 -15.65
C MET A 367 15.27 -5.21 -16.52
N VAL A 368 15.26 -6.03 -17.58
CA VAL A 368 14.08 -6.23 -18.42
C VAL A 368 13.05 -7.02 -17.60
N LEU A 369 11.91 -6.41 -17.35
CA LEU A 369 10.83 -7.02 -16.57
C LEU A 369 9.81 -7.65 -17.50
N SER A 370 9.39 -8.87 -17.15
CA SER A 370 8.48 -9.69 -17.93
C SER A 370 7.26 -10.09 -17.11
N ILE A 371 6.11 -10.13 -17.76
CA ILE A 371 4.86 -10.65 -17.21
C ILE A 371 4.10 -11.42 -18.29
N GLY A 372 3.50 -12.54 -17.92
CA GLY A 372 2.61 -13.28 -18.80
C GLY A 372 1.25 -12.60 -18.89
N TYR A 373 0.52 -12.86 -19.97
CA TYR A 373 -0.84 -12.38 -20.15
C TYR A 373 -1.65 -13.37 -20.99
N SER A 374 -2.90 -13.60 -20.59
CA SER A 374 -3.87 -14.42 -21.31
C SER A 374 -5.29 -13.88 -21.13
N SER A 375 -6.30 -14.62 -21.61
CA SER A 375 -7.69 -14.29 -21.33
C SER A 375 -8.05 -14.36 -19.83
N ALA A 376 -7.23 -15.03 -19.02
CA ALA A 376 -7.38 -15.07 -17.56
C ALA A 376 -6.74 -13.85 -16.85
N GLY A 377 -6.13 -12.93 -17.60
CA GLY A 377 -5.42 -11.77 -17.07
C GLY A 377 -3.91 -11.96 -17.05
N LEU A 378 -3.24 -11.16 -16.22
CA LEU A 378 -1.80 -11.17 -16.04
C LEU A 378 -1.34 -12.39 -15.23
N HIS A 379 -0.17 -12.92 -15.62
CA HIS A 379 0.49 -14.07 -15.01
C HIS A 379 1.90 -13.71 -14.55
N ASP A 380 2.18 -13.92 -13.28
CA ASP A 380 3.50 -13.61 -12.73
C ASP A 380 4.60 -14.55 -13.23
N LEU A 381 5.80 -14.02 -13.46
CA LEU A 381 6.95 -14.78 -13.96
C LEU A 381 8.18 -14.62 -13.05
N GLY A 382 8.85 -15.74 -12.77
CA GLY A 382 10.12 -15.74 -12.05
C GLY A 382 10.00 -15.33 -10.57
N GLN A 383 8.90 -15.68 -9.92
CA GLN A 383 8.64 -15.47 -8.48
C GLN A 383 8.09 -16.74 -7.83
N ASP A 384 8.23 -16.84 -6.50
CA ASP A 384 7.91 -18.03 -5.71
C ASP A 384 6.41 -18.17 -5.41
N ILE A 385 5.69 -17.05 -5.36
CA ILE A 385 4.23 -16.99 -5.27
C ILE A 385 3.65 -16.36 -6.53
N SER A 386 2.40 -16.67 -6.84
CA SER A 386 1.66 -16.06 -7.95
C SER A 386 0.47 -15.30 -7.39
N PHE A 387 0.28 -14.06 -7.84
CA PHE A 387 -0.87 -13.23 -7.48
C PHE A 387 -2.05 -13.40 -8.45
N ASP A 388 -1.94 -14.36 -9.38
CA ASP A 388 -2.96 -14.68 -10.35
C ASP A 388 -4.28 -15.07 -9.66
N TYR A 389 -5.40 -14.75 -10.30
CA TYR A 389 -6.70 -15.18 -9.82
C TYR A 389 -6.76 -16.72 -9.72
N GLY A 390 -7.17 -17.24 -8.56
CA GLY A 390 -7.26 -18.67 -8.29
C GLY A 390 -5.91 -19.37 -8.01
N SER A 391 -4.81 -18.63 -7.87
CA SER A 391 -3.54 -19.17 -7.36
C SER A 391 -3.68 -19.69 -5.92
N GLU A 392 -2.70 -20.46 -5.45
CA GLU A 392 -2.69 -20.93 -4.05
C GLU A 392 -2.65 -19.76 -3.06
N TRP A 393 -1.89 -18.71 -3.37
CA TRP A 393 -1.83 -17.50 -2.58
C TRP A 393 -3.20 -16.80 -2.54
N TYR A 394 -3.87 -16.69 -3.68
CA TYR A 394 -5.22 -16.09 -3.74
C TYR A 394 -6.20 -16.88 -2.86
N LYS A 395 -6.21 -18.21 -3.00
CA LYS A 395 -7.10 -19.08 -2.22
C LYS A 395 -6.83 -19.01 -0.73
N GLN A 396 -5.55 -18.94 -0.34
CA GLN A 396 -5.14 -18.87 1.06
C GLN A 396 -5.68 -17.61 1.74
N TYR A 397 -5.61 -16.46 1.07
CA TYR A 397 -5.91 -15.17 1.71
C TYR A 397 -7.27 -14.56 1.33
N LEU A 398 -7.87 -14.93 0.20
CA LEU A 398 -8.99 -14.18 -0.38
C LEU A 398 -10.27 -15.00 -0.59
N ASP A 399 -10.21 -16.32 -0.79
CA ASP A 399 -11.41 -17.15 -1.05
C ASP A 399 -12.43 -17.13 0.09
N ASN A 400 -11.95 -17.06 1.34
CA ASN A 400 -12.79 -17.06 2.54
C ASN A 400 -12.79 -15.70 3.24
N TYR A 401 -12.29 -14.65 2.58
CA TYR A 401 -12.19 -13.34 3.21
C TYR A 401 -13.58 -12.71 3.34
N GLN A 402 -14.20 -12.92 4.51
CA GLN A 402 -15.57 -12.50 4.80
C GLN A 402 -15.83 -11.01 4.52
N TYR A 403 -14.81 -10.18 4.75
CA TYR A 403 -14.87 -8.73 4.61
C TYR A 403 -14.10 -8.23 3.38
N SER A 404 -14.11 -9.04 2.32
CA SER A 404 -13.51 -8.67 1.05
C SER A 404 -14.22 -7.49 0.40
N VAL A 405 -13.41 -6.48 0.08
CA VAL A 405 -13.77 -5.30 -0.71
C VAL A 405 -13.40 -5.47 -2.19
N LEU A 406 -12.94 -6.67 -2.59
CA LEU A 406 -12.60 -6.97 -3.97
C LEU A 406 -13.85 -7.09 -4.82
N ALA A 407 -13.73 -6.59 -6.05
CA ALA A 407 -14.68 -6.82 -7.11
C ALA A 407 -14.83 -8.33 -7.39
N THR A 408 -16.05 -8.73 -7.76
CA THR A 408 -16.36 -10.09 -8.16
C THR A 408 -16.19 -10.23 -9.67
N TYR A 409 -15.42 -11.23 -10.09
CA TYR A 409 -15.23 -11.59 -11.50
C TYR A 409 -16.47 -12.23 -12.13
#